data_AF-J7H7Y8-F1
#
_entry.id   AF-J7H7Y8-F1
#
_cell.length_a   1.000
_cell.length_b   1.000
_cell.length_c   1.000
_cell.angle_alpha   90.00
_cell.angle_beta   90.00
_cell.angle_gamma   90.00
#
_symmetry.space_group_name_H-M   'P 1'
#
loop_
_entity.id
_entity.type
_entity.pdbx_description
1 polymer ?
#
loop_
_entity_poly.entity_id
_entity_poly.type
_entity_poly.pdbx_seq_one_letter_code
_entity_poly.pdbx_strand_id
1 'polypeptide(L)'
;TDMIKGKQGRFRENLLGKRVDYSARSVIVVGPRMKLHQCGLPKKIALELYQPFIIRKLKVLGHADTIKSAKKMLERKDEEVWDILESVIQNHPVLLNRAPTLHRMGIQAFEPTLVEGNAVHLHPLVCKGFNADFDGDQMAVHLPLSIEAQVEAHTLMLATNNIFAPSNGKPIMSPSQDVVMGCNFITISLPNRPGEGMTFSSMDEADYAFAQGIIDLHALIKVRLPEGRKLKGEDDEESSTRIVETTFGRVLFNEMLPEGMDYYNHSLGSSELSKVISDCYQRLGRRATINLLDDMNQLGFRESTRSGLSFATDDLVTPDSKHKIIGEAEKKVIKFKKLYERGVITDKERVNQVLDAWTHAREQITAEMMTEMKNDDRGGHGYINPVYLMADSGARGGTEQIRQLAGMRGLM
;
A
#
# COMPACT_ATOMS: atom_id res chain seq x y z
N THR A 1 18.87 -42.02 -20.85
CA THR A 1 19.49 -40.81 -20.26
C THR A 1 18.51 -39.65 -20.21
N ASP A 2 17.60 -39.54 -21.18
CA ASP A 2 16.62 -38.44 -21.28
C ASP A 2 15.51 -38.47 -20.23
N MET A 3 15.14 -39.64 -19.69
CA MET A 3 14.19 -39.70 -18.56
C MET A 3 14.71 -39.06 -17.27
N ILE A 4 16.03 -38.88 -17.15
CA ILE A 4 16.68 -38.36 -15.95
C ILE A 4 17.02 -36.86 -16.13
N LYS A 5 17.37 -36.46 -17.36
CA LYS A 5 17.81 -35.10 -17.71
C LYS A 5 16.66 -34.29 -18.30
N GLY A 6 16.81 -32.95 -18.34
CA GLY A 6 15.81 -32.05 -18.92
C GLY A 6 14.74 -31.56 -17.94
N LYS A 7 13.83 -30.71 -18.42
CA LYS A 7 12.78 -30.05 -17.60
C LYS A 7 11.71 -31.04 -17.12
N GLN A 8 11.37 -32.01 -17.97
CA GLN A 8 10.46 -33.13 -17.68
C GLN A 8 11.21 -34.37 -17.14
N GLY A 9 12.51 -34.25 -16.90
CA GLY A 9 13.31 -35.33 -16.32
C GLY A 9 12.92 -35.54 -14.86
N ARG A 10 13.04 -36.79 -14.38
CA ARG A 10 12.67 -37.18 -13.00
C ARG A 10 13.25 -36.29 -11.91
N PHE A 11 14.44 -35.73 -12.10
CA PHE A 11 15.06 -34.83 -11.12
C PHE A 11 14.29 -33.53 -10.91
N ARG A 12 13.92 -32.83 -11.99
CA ARG A 12 13.28 -31.51 -11.88
C ARG A 12 11.78 -31.64 -11.63
N GLU A 13 11.11 -32.58 -12.30
CA GLU A 13 9.66 -32.69 -12.25
C GLU A 13 9.14 -33.45 -11.03
N ASN A 14 9.83 -34.52 -10.58
CA ASN A 14 9.29 -35.45 -9.57
C ASN A 14 10.04 -35.44 -8.24
N LEU A 15 11.35 -35.19 -8.26
CA LEU A 15 12.15 -35.15 -7.03
C LEU A 15 12.08 -33.77 -6.38
N LEU A 16 12.22 -32.70 -7.16
CA LEU A 16 12.11 -31.31 -6.69
C LEU A 16 10.67 -30.78 -6.77
N GLY A 17 9.95 -31.09 -7.85
CA GLY A 17 8.51 -30.86 -7.95
C GLY A 17 7.75 -32.02 -7.33
N LYS A 18 6.92 -31.76 -6.32
CA LYS A 18 5.99 -32.77 -5.79
C LYS A 18 4.63 -32.14 -5.59
N ARG A 19 3.60 -32.86 -6.04
CA ARG A 19 2.23 -32.56 -5.63
C ARG A 19 2.08 -33.01 -4.18
N VAL A 20 1.45 -32.17 -3.38
CA VAL A 20 1.29 -32.37 -1.94
C VAL A 20 -0.19 -32.37 -1.59
N ASP A 21 -0.58 -33.29 -0.71
CA ASP A 21 -1.89 -33.30 -0.09
C ASP A 21 -2.03 -32.14 0.91
N TYR A 22 -3.24 -31.93 1.44
CA TYR A 22 -3.54 -30.81 2.35
C TYR A 22 -3.19 -29.45 1.76
N SER A 23 -3.49 -29.30 0.47
CA SER A 23 -3.35 -28.06 -0.27
C SER A 23 -4.65 -27.70 -0.98
N ALA A 24 -4.89 -26.40 -1.13
CA ALA A 24 -6.01 -25.85 -1.87
C ALA A 24 -5.56 -24.67 -2.72
N ARG A 25 -6.35 -24.29 -3.72
CA ARG A 25 -6.12 -23.09 -4.51
C ARG A 25 -7.44 -22.34 -4.68
N SER A 26 -7.41 -21.03 -4.49
CA SER A 26 -8.54 -20.17 -4.80
C SER A 26 -8.10 -18.79 -5.27
N VAL A 27 -9.04 -18.06 -5.85
CA VAL A 27 -8.90 -16.64 -6.20
C VAL A 27 -8.78 -15.83 -4.90
N ILE A 28 -7.93 -14.81 -4.93
CA ILE A 28 -7.77 -13.89 -3.81
C ILE A 28 -8.68 -12.67 -3.95
N VAL A 29 -9.19 -12.19 -2.82
CA VAL A 29 -9.96 -10.96 -2.70
C VAL A 29 -9.39 -10.11 -1.56
N VAL A 30 -9.69 -8.82 -1.59
CA VAL A 30 -9.21 -7.88 -0.59
C VAL A 30 -9.92 -8.10 0.75
N GLY A 31 -9.14 -8.24 1.83
CA GLY A 31 -9.64 -8.30 3.21
C GLY A 31 -9.22 -7.08 4.03
N PRO A 32 -9.80 -5.89 3.81
CA PRO A 32 -9.28 -4.64 4.38
C PRO A 32 -9.47 -4.51 5.90
N ARG A 33 -10.38 -5.30 6.49
CA ARG A 33 -10.65 -5.31 7.94
C ARG A 33 -9.85 -6.36 8.71
N MET A 34 -9.09 -7.19 8.02
CA MET A 34 -8.27 -8.22 8.66
C MET A 34 -7.03 -7.59 9.28
N LYS A 35 -6.45 -8.24 10.28
CA LYS A 35 -5.15 -7.84 10.82
C LYS A 35 -4.02 -8.38 9.96
N LEU A 36 -2.82 -7.81 10.07
CA LEU A 36 -1.67 -8.20 9.26
C LEU A 36 -1.31 -9.71 9.30
N HIS A 37 -1.53 -10.38 10.44
CA HIS A 37 -1.24 -11.81 10.62
C HIS A 37 -2.37 -12.74 10.17
N GLN A 38 -3.55 -12.21 9.81
CA GLN A 38 -4.74 -12.99 9.53
C GLN A 38 -4.96 -13.13 8.02
N CYS A 39 -5.58 -14.25 7.63
CA CYS A 39 -6.13 -14.41 6.28
C CYS A 39 -7.54 -15.01 6.35
N GLY A 40 -8.41 -14.64 5.40
CA GLY A 40 -9.74 -15.24 5.31
C GLY A 40 -9.69 -16.56 4.56
N LEU A 41 -10.03 -17.65 5.23
CA LEU A 41 -10.12 -18.97 4.63
C LEU A 41 -11.61 -19.35 4.43
N PRO A 42 -12.04 -19.63 3.18
CA PRO A 42 -13.40 -20.08 2.92
C PRO A 42 -13.77 -21.32 3.72
N LYS A 43 -14.94 -21.30 4.33
CA LYS A 43 -15.50 -22.42 5.11
C LYS A 43 -15.39 -23.78 4.41
N LYS A 44 -15.68 -23.84 3.11
CA LYS A 44 -15.59 -25.07 2.30
C LYS A 44 -14.15 -25.59 2.18
N ILE A 45 -13.20 -24.69 1.96
CA ILE A 45 -11.78 -25.05 1.83
C ILE A 45 -11.24 -25.50 3.20
N ALA A 46 -11.60 -24.78 4.26
CA ALA A 46 -11.22 -25.13 5.62
C ALA A 46 -11.73 -26.52 6.02
N LEU A 47 -13.00 -26.84 5.72
CA LEU A 47 -13.59 -28.13 6.05
C LEU A 47 -12.85 -29.31 5.38
N GLU A 48 -12.44 -29.16 4.12
CA GLU A 48 -11.65 -30.18 3.40
C GLU A 48 -10.22 -30.29 3.93
N LEU A 49 -9.53 -29.16 4.13
CA LEU A 49 -8.13 -29.16 4.62
C LEU A 49 -8.02 -29.74 6.03
N TYR A 50 -8.96 -29.42 6.91
CA TYR A 50 -8.93 -29.82 8.32
C TYR A 50 -9.72 -31.11 8.62
N GLN A 51 -10.25 -31.79 7.60
CA GLN A 51 -11.09 -32.99 7.73
C GLN A 51 -10.61 -34.01 8.78
N PRO A 52 -9.34 -34.49 8.79
CA PRO A 52 -8.91 -35.50 9.77
C PRO A 52 -8.87 -34.96 11.20
N PHE A 53 -8.59 -33.66 11.39
CA PHE A 53 -8.55 -33.01 12.69
C PHE A 53 -9.95 -32.87 13.28
N ILE A 54 -10.93 -32.50 12.44
CA ILE A 54 -12.34 -32.42 12.82
C ILE A 54 -12.85 -33.79 13.25
N ILE A 55 -12.59 -34.85 12.46
CA ILE A 55 -13.00 -36.22 12.78
C ILE A 55 -12.43 -36.68 14.13
N ARG A 56 -11.15 -36.36 14.40
CA ARG A 56 -10.51 -36.68 15.69
C ARG A 56 -11.19 -35.94 16.84
N LYS A 57 -11.47 -34.65 16.70
CA LYS A 57 -12.15 -33.84 17.74
C LYS A 57 -13.58 -34.32 18.01
N LEU A 58 -14.37 -34.60 16.96
CA LEU A 58 -15.73 -35.15 17.09
C LEU A 58 -15.76 -36.43 17.92
N LYS A 59 -14.78 -37.31 17.72
CA LYS A 59 -14.65 -38.55 18.50
C LYS A 59 -14.25 -38.29 19.95
N VAL A 60 -13.31 -37.36 20.19
CA VAL A 60 -12.84 -37.03 21.55
C VAL A 60 -13.93 -36.37 22.39
N LEU A 61 -14.76 -35.53 21.76
CA LEU A 61 -15.88 -34.84 22.40
C LEU A 61 -17.13 -35.72 22.57
N GLY A 62 -17.15 -36.92 21.96
CA GLY A 62 -18.27 -37.86 22.08
C GLY A 62 -19.46 -37.59 21.17
N HIS A 63 -19.36 -36.64 20.23
CA HIS A 63 -20.41 -36.41 19.22
C HIS A 63 -20.53 -37.57 18.21
N ALA A 64 -19.45 -38.34 18.02
CA ALA A 64 -19.44 -39.50 17.14
C ALA A 64 -18.67 -40.68 17.73
N ASP A 65 -19.33 -41.84 17.82
CA ASP A 65 -18.71 -43.07 18.35
C ASP A 65 -17.70 -43.70 17.37
N THR A 66 -17.92 -43.53 16.06
CA THR A 66 -17.10 -44.14 15.01
C THR A 66 -16.64 -43.11 13.97
N ILE A 67 -15.49 -43.39 13.34
CA ILE A 67 -14.94 -42.58 12.24
C ILE A 67 -15.94 -42.46 11.08
N LYS A 68 -16.69 -43.53 10.79
CA LYS A 68 -17.73 -43.52 9.74
C LYS A 68 -18.88 -42.58 10.09
N SER A 69 -19.33 -42.56 11.35
CA SER A 69 -20.35 -41.63 11.82
C SER A 69 -19.87 -40.19 11.70
N ALA A 70 -18.66 -39.90 12.20
CA ALA A 70 -18.05 -38.58 12.12
C ALA A 70 -17.91 -38.09 10.65
N LYS A 71 -17.50 -38.97 9.73
CA LYS A 71 -17.42 -38.64 8.31
C LYS A 71 -18.80 -38.32 7.72
N LYS A 72 -19.84 -39.05 8.12
CA LYS A 72 -21.22 -38.80 7.66
C LYS A 72 -21.78 -37.48 8.20
N MET A 73 -21.46 -37.11 9.45
CA MET A 73 -21.82 -35.80 10.03
C MET A 73 -21.11 -34.65 9.30
N LEU A 74 -19.83 -34.85 8.96
CA LEU A 74 -19.06 -33.90 8.16
C LEU A 74 -19.65 -33.69 6.75
N GLU A 75 -20.04 -34.77 6.07
CA GLU A 75 -20.66 -34.72 4.73
C GLU A 75 -22.03 -34.01 4.76
N ARG A 76 -22.79 -34.16 5.86
CA ARG A 76 -24.06 -33.46 6.10
C ARG A 76 -23.91 -32.00 6.51
N LYS A 77 -22.70 -31.61 6.96
CA LYS A 77 -22.38 -30.26 7.46
C LYS A 77 -23.24 -29.85 8.65
N ASP A 78 -23.39 -30.77 9.60
CA ASP A 78 -24.13 -30.54 10.85
C ASP A 78 -23.56 -29.34 11.62
N GLU A 79 -24.39 -28.64 12.40
CA GLU A 79 -23.99 -27.39 13.09
C GLU A 79 -22.76 -27.57 14.00
N GLU A 80 -22.69 -28.69 14.72
CA GLU A 80 -21.57 -29.04 15.61
C GLU A 80 -20.20 -29.07 14.90
N VAL A 81 -20.19 -29.34 13.59
CA VAL A 81 -18.96 -29.38 12.79
C VAL A 81 -18.33 -28.00 12.69
N TRP A 82 -19.14 -26.93 12.61
CA TRP A 82 -18.65 -25.56 12.46
C TRP A 82 -17.97 -25.06 13.72
N ASP A 83 -18.56 -25.33 14.89
CA ASP A 83 -17.97 -24.98 16.20
C ASP A 83 -16.63 -25.70 16.40
N ILE A 84 -16.58 -26.99 16.03
CA ILE A 84 -15.35 -27.77 16.11
C ILE A 84 -14.31 -27.24 15.12
N LEU A 85 -14.70 -26.91 13.90
CA LEU A 85 -13.80 -26.35 12.89
C LEU A 85 -13.16 -25.05 13.38
N GLU A 86 -13.94 -24.14 13.96
CA GLU A 86 -13.42 -22.89 14.53
C GLU A 86 -12.42 -23.16 15.65
N SER A 87 -12.71 -24.13 16.53
CA SER A 87 -11.79 -24.52 17.61
C SER A 87 -10.51 -25.20 17.12
N VAL A 88 -10.52 -25.85 15.94
CA VAL A 88 -9.38 -26.56 15.36
C VAL A 88 -8.45 -25.60 14.60
N ILE A 89 -9.03 -24.55 14.03
CA ILE A 89 -8.29 -23.53 13.26
C ILE A 89 -7.51 -22.57 14.17
N GLN A 90 -7.98 -22.35 15.40
CA GLN A 90 -7.28 -21.51 16.37
C GLN A 90 -5.84 -21.99 16.61
N ASN A 91 -4.88 -21.06 16.48
CA ASN A 91 -3.43 -21.31 16.59
C ASN A 91 -2.89 -22.38 15.61
N HIS A 92 -3.58 -22.61 14.49
CA HIS A 92 -3.11 -23.49 13.43
C HIS A 92 -2.86 -22.67 12.16
N PRO A 93 -1.60 -22.24 11.90
CA PRO A 93 -1.30 -21.35 10.79
C PRO A 93 -1.45 -22.09 9.45
N VAL A 94 -1.68 -21.33 8.39
CA VAL A 94 -1.67 -21.80 7.00
C VAL A 94 -0.63 -21.03 6.19
N LEU A 95 -0.04 -21.70 5.21
CA LEU A 95 0.94 -21.09 4.31
C LEU A 95 0.24 -20.66 3.02
N LEU A 96 0.30 -19.37 2.71
CA LEU A 96 -0.13 -18.83 1.42
C LEU A 96 1.08 -18.71 0.50
N ASN A 97 0.91 -19.11 -0.75
CA ASN A 97 1.93 -19.01 -1.80
C ASN A 97 1.30 -18.52 -3.11
N ARG A 98 1.99 -17.58 -3.77
CA ARG A 98 1.67 -17.15 -5.14
C ARG A 98 2.74 -17.62 -6.12
N ALA A 99 2.31 -18.24 -7.21
CA ALA A 99 3.18 -18.58 -8.33
C ALA A 99 3.22 -17.42 -9.34
N PRO A 100 4.39 -17.04 -9.90
CA PRO A 100 5.73 -17.57 -9.61
C PRO A 100 6.35 -17.02 -8.32
N THR A 101 7.00 -17.89 -7.54
CA THR A 101 7.69 -17.49 -6.31
C THR A 101 9.11 -17.01 -6.62
N LEU A 102 9.33 -15.68 -6.63
CA LEU A 102 10.63 -15.08 -6.97
C LEU A 102 11.59 -14.96 -5.78
N HIS A 103 11.05 -14.82 -4.57
CA HIS A 103 11.79 -14.62 -3.33
C HIS A 103 11.02 -15.19 -2.15
N ARG A 104 11.67 -15.33 -0.99
CA ARG A 104 11.07 -15.92 0.21
C ARG A 104 9.75 -15.28 0.65
N MET A 105 9.54 -14.00 0.37
CA MET A 105 8.31 -13.26 0.70
C MET A 105 7.08 -13.74 -0.07
N GLY A 106 7.27 -14.54 -1.12
CA GLY A 106 6.17 -15.15 -1.87
C GLY A 106 5.53 -16.34 -1.16
N ILE A 107 6.06 -16.75 0.01
CA ILE A 107 5.43 -17.72 0.91
C ILE A 107 5.42 -17.15 2.32
N GLN A 108 4.24 -17.02 2.92
CA GLN A 108 4.09 -16.53 4.30
C GLN A 108 3.03 -17.33 5.04
N ALA A 109 3.18 -17.39 6.36
CA ALA A 109 2.18 -17.98 7.24
C ALA A 109 1.18 -16.93 7.72
N PHE A 110 -0.08 -17.34 7.84
CA PHE A 110 -1.17 -16.55 8.37
C PHE A 110 -2.05 -17.39 9.29
N GLU A 111 -2.72 -16.73 10.22
CA GLU A 111 -3.78 -17.34 11.03
C GLU A 111 -5.10 -17.30 10.25
N PRO A 112 -5.75 -18.45 10.01
CA PRO A 112 -6.99 -18.47 9.24
C PRO A 112 -8.14 -17.93 10.08
N THR A 113 -8.93 -17.05 9.48
CA THR A 113 -10.26 -16.67 9.96
C THR A 113 -11.29 -17.21 8.99
N LEU A 114 -12.34 -17.87 9.50
CA LEU A 114 -13.38 -18.42 8.66
C LEU A 114 -14.17 -17.31 7.97
N VAL A 115 -14.27 -17.37 6.64
CA VAL A 115 -15.06 -16.44 5.85
C VAL A 115 -16.07 -17.18 4.98
N GLU A 116 -17.16 -16.49 4.68
CA GLU A 116 -18.15 -16.96 3.72
C GLU A 116 -17.66 -16.80 2.28
N GLY A 117 -18.26 -17.56 1.36
CA GLY A 117 -17.90 -17.57 -0.05
C GLY A 117 -16.84 -18.60 -0.40
N ASN A 118 -16.14 -18.39 -1.53
CA ASN A 118 -15.15 -19.32 -2.07
C ASN A 118 -13.75 -18.70 -2.23
N ALA A 119 -13.57 -17.41 -1.96
CA ALA A 119 -12.33 -16.67 -2.22
C ALA A 119 -11.51 -16.44 -0.95
N VAL A 120 -10.18 -16.53 -1.06
CA VAL A 120 -9.27 -16.28 0.05
C VAL A 120 -9.12 -14.78 0.24
N HIS A 121 -9.35 -14.29 1.46
CA HIS A 121 -9.16 -12.87 1.74
C HIS A 121 -7.73 -12.62 2.20
N LEU A 122 -7.07 -11.65 1.56
CA LEU A 122 -5.69 -11.30 1.84
C LEU A 122 -5.61 -9.86 2.35
N HIS A 123 -4.71 -9.64 3.31
CA HIS A 123 -4.44 -8.31 3.82
C HIS A 123 -3.79 -7.42 2.73
N PRO A 124 -4.26 -6.17 2.51
CA PRO A 124 -3.72 -5.30 1.46
C PRO A 124 -2.20 -5.07 1.53
N LEU A 125 -1.66 -4.87 2.74
CA LEU A 125 -0.23 -4.57 2.92
C LEU A 125 0.72 -5.71 2.52
N VAL A 126 0.24 -6.97 2.48
CA VAL A 126 1.10 -8.10 2.10
C VAL A 126 1.15 -8.32 0.59
N CYS A 127 0.28 -7.66 -0.19
CA CYS A 127 0.18 -7.83 -1.64
C CYS A 127 1.49 -7.51 -2.37
N LYS A 128 2.21 -6.45 -1.96
CA LYS A 128 3.56 -6.14 -2.46
C LYS A 128 4.54 -7.29 -2.25
N GLY A 129 4.48 -7.95 -1.10
CA GLY A 129 5.33 -9.10 -0.76
C GLY A 129 5.05 -10.33 -1.62
N PHE A 130 3.80 -10.54 -2.04
CA PHE A 130 3.42 -11.59 -2.99
C PHE A 130 3.51 -11.16 -4.47
N ASN A 131 3.76 -9.87 -4.71
CA ASN A 131 3.59 -9.20 -6.00
C ASN A 131 2.18 -9.40 -6.60
N ALA A 132 1.17 -9.54 -5.75
CA ALA A 132 -0.19 -9.93 -6.11
C ALA A 132 -1.11 -8.72 -6.30
N ASP A 133 -2.10 -8.87 -7.16
CA ASP A 133 -3.23 -7.96 -7.35
C ASP A 133 -4.57 -8.71 -7.27
N PHE A 134 -5.69 -8.00 -7.42
CA PHE A 134 -7.04 -8.55 -7.20
C PHE A 134 -7.85 -8.62 -8.51
N ASP A 135 -7.19 -8.87 -9.64
CA ASP A 135 -7.82 -8.92 -10.97
C ASP A 135 -8.14 -10.36 -11.45
N GLY A 136 -7.90 -11.37 -10.61
CA GLY A 136 -8.10 -12.78 -10.94
C GLY A 136 -6.98 -13.71 -10.45
N ASP A 137 -5.94 -13.13 -9.84
CA ASP A 137 -4.86 -13.86 -9.20
C ASP A 137 -5.34 -14.96 -8.24
N GLN A 138 -4.57 -16.05 -8.20
CA GLN A 138 -4.86 -17.22 -7.38
C GLN A 138 -3.70 -17.51 -6.45
N MET A 139 -4.01 -17.89 -5.22
CA MET A 139 -3.03 -18.36 -4.25
C MET A 139 -3.28 -19.80 -3.85
N ALA A 140 -2.19 -20.52 -3.63
CA ALA A 140 -2.21 -21.85 -3.05
C ALA A 140 -2.09 -21.74 -1.52
N VAL A 141 -2.93 -22.49 -0.82
CA VAL A 141 -2.95 -22.64 0.63
C VAL A 141 -2.36 -24.01 0.97
N HIS A 142 -1.45 -24.09 1.93
CA HIS A 142 -0.89 -25.35 2.43
C HIS A 142 -1.01 -25.42 3.95
N LEU A 143 -1.32 -26.61 4.46
CA LEU A 143 -1.50 -26.83 5.90
C LEU A 143 -0.27 -27.52 6.52
N PRO A 144 0.46 -26.89 7.46
CA PRO A 144 1.54 -27.53 8.20
C PRO A 144 0.99 -28.56 9.20
N LEU A 145 1.34 -29.84 9.05
CA LEU A 145 0.75 -30.93 9.83
C LEU A 145 1.51 -31.28 11.12
N SER A 146 2.84 -31.25 11.09
CA SER A 146 3.65 -31.61 12.27
C SER A 146 3.75 -30.42 13.22
N ILE A 147 3.94 -30.72 14.51
CA ILE A 147 4.04 -29.68 15.54
C ILE A 147 5.26 -28.78 15.26
N GLU A 148 6.37 -29.38 14.82
CA GLU A 148 7.59 -28.65 14.47
C GLU A 148 7.34 -27.68 13.32
N ALA A 149 6.61 -28.11 12.27
CA ALA A 149 6.27 -27.26 11.13
C ALA A 149 5.30 -26.13 11.51
N GLN A 150 4.36 -26.38 12.42
CA GLN A 150 3.44 -25.35 12.93
C GLN A 150 4.20 -24.29 13.75
N VAL A 151 5.11 -24.74 14.63
CA VAL A 151 5.96 -23.85 15.42
C VAL A 151 6.91 -23.04 14.53
N GLU A 152 7.50 -23.67 13.51
CA GLU A 152 8.34 -22.99 12.52
C GLU A 152 7.54 -21.92 11.75
N ALA A 153 6.32 -22.27 11.30
CA ALA A 153 5.45 -21.34 10.60
C ALA A 153 5.10 -20.12 11.45
N HIS A 154 4.74 -20.30 12.73
CA HIS A 154 4.46 -19.20 13.66
C HIS A 154 5.70 -18.36 13.97
N THR A 155 6.84 -19.01 14.22
CA THR A 155 8.04 -18.33 14.73
C THR A 155 8.79 -17.59 13.62
N LEU A 156 8.84 -18.16 12.41
CA LEU A 156 9.68 -17.65 11.31
C LEU A 156 8.86 -17.11 10.14
N MET A 157 7.79 -17.82 9.74
CA MET A 157 7.10 -17.53 8.48
C MET A 157 5.92 -16.59 8.61
N LEU A 158 5.44 -16.31 9.82
CA LEU A 158 4.30 -15.42 10.06
C LEU A 158 4.53 -14.05 9.41
N ALA A 159 3.49 -13.51 8.78
CA ALA A 159 3.57 -12.24 8.04
C ALA A 159 4.16 -11.09 8.87
N THR A 160 3.85 -11.05 10.17
CA THR A 160 4.34 -10.05 11.14
C THR A 160 5.85 -10.08 11.38
N ASN A 161 6.53 -11.19 11.06
CA ASN A 161 7.99 -11.28 11.16
C ASN A 161 8.68 -10.68 9.93
N ASN A 162 7.95 -10.53 8.84
CA ASN A 162 8.49 -10.24 7.51
C ASN A 162 8.13 -8.82 7.04
N ILE A 163 8.34 -7.82 7.91
CA ILE A 163 8.02 -6.41 7.63
C ILE A 163 9.02 -5.77 6.66
N PHE A 164 10.30 -6.16 6.75
CA PHE A 164 11.39 -5.59 5.97
C PHE A 164 11.85 -6.51 4.83
N ALA A 165 12.21 -5.91 3.71
CA ALA A 165 12.78 -6.62 2.58
C ALA A 165 14.18 -7.17 2.95
N PRO A 166 14.46 -8.46 2.68
CA PRO A 166 15.76 -9.06 3.00
C PRO A 166 16.94 -8.46 2.22
N SER A 167 16.67 -7.83 1.07
CA SER A 167 17.69 -7.33 0.15
C SER A 167 18.26 -5.97 0.52
N ASN A 168 17.45 -5.07 1.11
CA ASN A 168 17.83 -3.68 1.33
C ASN A 168 17.38 -3.11 2.68
N GLY A 169 16.71 -3.89 3.53
CA GLY A 169 16.24 -3.46 4.84
C GLY A 169 15.12 -2.41 4.82
N LYS A 170 14.54 -2.09 3.65
CA LYS A 170 13.39 -1.18 3.55
C LYS A 170 12.08 -1.91 3.90
N PRO A 171 11.08 -1.22 4.46
CA PRO A 171 9.78 -1.84 4.77
C PRO A 171 9.07 -2.23 3.47
N ILE A 172 8.83 -3.53 3.27
CA ILE A 172 8.09 -4.05 2.11
C ILE A 172 6.59 -4.00 2.36
N MET A 173 6.18 -4.16 3.61
CA MET A 173 4.80 -3.99 4.08
C MET A 173 4.50 -2.50 4.30
N SER A 174 4.69 -1.69 3.26
CA SER A 174 4.34 -0.28 3.26
C SER A 174 2.98 -0.06 2.59
N PRO A 175 2.16 0.89 3.08
CA PRO A 175 0.96 1.35 2.40
C PRO A 175 1.17 1.57 0.90
N SER A 176 0.12 1.36 0.12
CA SER A 176 0.16 1.50 -1.34
C SER A 176 -1.09 2.19 -1.85
N GLN A 177 -0.96 2.86 -2.99
CA GLN A 177 -2.09 3.40 -3.75
C GLN A 177 -3.02 4.23 -2.85
N ASP A 178 -4.28 3.84 -2.73
CA ASP A 178 -5.35 4.59 -2.07
C ASP A 178 -5.04 4.93 -0.60
N VAL A 179 -4.33 4.05 0.11
CA VAL A 179 -3.94 4.30 1.50
C VAL A 179 -2.93 5.44 1.58
N VAL A 180 -1.96 5.46 0.65
CA VAL A 180 -0.99 6.55 0.53
C VAL A 180 -1.69 7.85 0.14
N MET A 181 -2.64 7.76 -0.80
CA MET A 181 -3.43 8.91 -1.24
C MET A 181 -4.23 9.51 -0.08
N GLY A 182 -4.92 8.69 0.73
CA GLY A 182 -5.68 9.15 1.89
C GLY A 182 -4.79 9.82 2.95
N CYS A 183 -3.65 9.20 3.29
CA CYS A 183 -2.69 9.79 4.22
C CYS A 183 -2.08 11.11 3.67
N ASN A 184 -1.77 11.16 2.37
CA ASN A 184 -1.22 12.36 1.77
C ASN A 184 -2.26 13.48 1.76
N PHE A 185 -3.50 13.19 1.34
CA PHE A 185 -4.61 14.12 1.31
C PHE A 185 -4.78 14.84 2.65
N ILE A 186 -4.91 14.11 3.76
CA ILE A 186 -5.11 14.73 5.08
C ILE A 186 -3.90 15.56 5.54
N THR A 187 -2.69 15.26 5.08
CA THR A 187 -1.46 15.95 5.53
C THR A 187 -1.11 17.20 4.72
N ILE A 188 -1.83 17.45 3.63
CA ILE A 188 -1.66 18.67 2.82
C ILE A 188 -2.22 19.88 3.56
N SER A 189 -1.52 21.00 3.42
CA SER A 189 -1.94 22.32 3.88
C SER A 189 -2.40 23.16 2.70
N LEU A 190 -3.56 23.80 2.83
CA LEU A 190 -4.08 24.76 1.85
C LEU A 190 -4.22 26.14 2.52
N PRO A 191 -3.82 27.22 1.84
CA PRO A 191 -4.02 28.58 2.35
C PRO A 191 -5.49 29.00 2.24
N ASN A 192 -5.89 30.01 3.02
CA ASN A 192 -7.21 30.65 3.02
C ASN A 192 -8.37 29.70 3.36
N ARG A 193 -8.19 28.87 4.39
CA ARG A 193 -9.21 27.91 4.86
C ARG A 193 -9.91 28.40 6.12
N PRO A 194 -11.18 28.02 6.36
CA PRO A 194 -11.86 28.42 7.58
C PRO A 194 -11.15 27.81 8.79
N GLY A 195 -10.91 28.64 9.80
CA GLY A 195 -10.13 28.27 10.98
C GLY A 195 -8.63 28.56 10.88
N GLU A 196 -8.16 29.16 9.79
CA GLU A 196 -6.74 29.53 9.65
C GLU A 196 -6.27 30.49 10.75
N GLY A 197 -5.11 30.19 11.34
CA GLY A 197 -4.49 30.97 12.40
C GLY A 197 -5.08 30.77 13.80
N MET A 198 -6.13 29.95 13.95
CA MET A 198 -6.68 29.61 15.27
C MET A 198 -5.65 28.85 16.11
N THR A 199 -5.66 29.10 17.41
CA THR A 199 -4.72 28.49 18.36
C THR A 199 -5.48 27.62 19.33
N PHE A 200 -5.06 26.36 19.47
CA PHE A 200 -5.67 25.34 20.32
C PHE A 200 -4.70 24.91 21.42
N SER A 201 -5.26 24.66 22.60
CA SER A 201 -4.51 24.28 23.80
C SER A 201 -4.19 22.78 23.87
N SER A 202 -4.99 21.94 23.19
CA SER A 202 -4.80 20.49 23.07
C SER A 202 -5.23 19.97 21.70
N MET A 203 -4.86 18.72 21.39
CA MET A 203 -5.36 18.04 20.17
C MET A 203 -6.87 17.79 20.26
N ASP A 204 -7.37 17.35 21.42
CA ASP A 204 -8.81 17.11 21.63
C ASP A 204 -9.65 18.37 21.34
N GLU A 205 -9.15 19.56 21.70
CA GLU A 205 -9.83 20.82 21.41
C GLU A 205 -9.94 21.08 19.91
N ALA A 206 -8.89 20.75 19.15
CA ALA A 206 -8.92 20.83 17.70
C ALA A 206 -9.90 19.80 17.11
N ASP A 207 -10.01 18.59 17.68
CA ASP A 207 -10.99 17.59 17.26
C ASP A 207 -12.43 18.05 17.49
N TYR A 208 -12.71 18.68 18.64
CA TYR A 208 -14.02 19.27 18.90
C TYR A 208 -14.35 20.39 17.92
N ALA A 209 -13.39 21.27 17.62
CA ALA A 209 -13.57 22.36 16.66
C ALA A 209 -13.83 21.84 15.24
N PHE A 210 -13.15 20.75 14.83
CA PHE A 210 -13.39 20.09 13.56
C PHE A 210 -14.76 19.42 13.52
N ALA A 211 -15.15 18.72 14.59
CA ALA A 211 -16.46 18.08 14.69
C ALA A 211 -17.62 19.07 14.62
N GLN A 212 -17.42 20.31 15.09
CA GLN A 212 -18.39 21.41 14.98
C GLN A 212 -18.35 22.13 13.62
N GLY A 213 -17.40 21.80 12.75
CA GLY A 213 -17.24 22.46 11.44
C GLY A 213 -16.65 23.87 11.52
N ILE A 214 -15.96 24.22 12.60
CA ILE A 214 -15.33 25.54 12.80
C ILE A 214 -14.01 25.61 12.02
N ILE A 215 -13.27 24.51 11.95
CA ILE A 215 -12.00 24.39 11.23
C ILE A 215 -12.11 23.40 10.07
N ASP A 216 -11.41 23.68 8.98
CA ASP A 216 -11.25 22.76 7.86
C ASP A 216 -10.04 21.82 8.05
N LEU A 217 -10.08 20.66 7.38
CA LEU A 217 -9.05 19.62 7.46
C LEU A 217 -7.65 20.14 7.08
N HIS A 218 -7.59 20.99 6.06
CA HIS A 218 -6.36 21.53 5.48
C HIS A 218 -5.96 22.90 6.03
N ALA A 219 -6.73 23.45 6.98
CA ALA A 219 -6.46 24.77 7.55
C ALA A 219 -5.18 24.76 8.41
N LEU A 220 -4.39 25.83 8.29
CA LEU A 220 -3.21 26.05 9.12
C LEU A 220 -3.65 26.53 10.51
N ILE A 221 -3.39 25.72 11.52
CA ILE A 221 -3.75 25.95 12.92
C ILE A 221 -2.51 25.88 13.80
N LYS A 222 -2.56 26.50 14.97
CA LYS A 222 -1.48 26.44 15.97
C LYS A 222 -1.92 25.53 17.11
N VAL A 223 -1.22 24.41 17.32
CA VAL A 223 -1.57 23.43 18.36
C VAL A 223 -0.40 23.26 19.30
N ARG A 224 -0.68 23.20 20.60
CA ARG A 224 0.31 22.85 21.62
C ARG A 224 0.59 21.34 21.57
N LEU A 225 1.86 20.97 21.46
CA LEU A 225 2.26 19.56 21.51
C LEU A 225 2.12 18.99 22.93
N PRO A 226 1.69 17.72 23.09
CA PRO A 226 1.62 17.03 24.36
C PRO A 226 3.04 16.81 24.91
N GLU A 227 3.13 16.70 26.24
CA GLU A 227 4.40 16.47 26.93
C GLU A 227 5.06 15.17 26.43
N GLY A 228 6.31 15.27 25.98
CA GLY A 228 7.11 14.11 25.54
C GLY A 228 7.18 13.85 24.02
N ARG A 229 6.40 14.56 23.17
CA ARG A 229 6.56 14.45 21.70
C ARG A 229 7.51 15.52 21.15
N LYS A 230 8.60 15.09 20.50
CA LYS A 230 9.53 15.97 19.77
C LYS A 230 9.06 16.18 18.33
N LEU A 231 9.33 17.35 17.75
CA LEU A 231 9.17 17.58 16.31
C LEU A 231 10.29 16.86 15.55
N LYS A 232 9.96 16.16 14.47
CA LYS A 232 10.97 15.50 13.65
C LYS A 232 11.80 16.51 12.85
N GLY A 233 13.09 16.63 13.16
CA GLY A 233 14.07 17.39 12.36
C GLY A 233 14.73 18.60 13.02
N GLU A 234 14.42 18.90 14.28
CA GLU A 234 15.17 19.89 15.07
C GLU A 234 16.03 19.18 16.12
N ASP A 235 17.34 19.48 16.14
CA ASP A 235 18.28 19.03 17.17
C ASP A 235 17.92 19.64 18.52
N ASP A 236 18.10 18.83 19.56
CA ASP A 236 17.90 19.05 20.99
C ASP A 236 17.63 20.49 21.47
N GLU A 237 16.39 20.71 21.94
CA GLU A 237 16.18 21.42 23.21
C GLU A 237 14.94 20.88 23.91
N GLU A 238 15.14 20.37 25.13
CA GLU A 238 14.10 20.04 26.10
C GLU A 238 13.27 21.29 26.41
N SER A 239 12.17 21.47 25.70
CA SER A 239 11.09 22.36 26.16
C SER A 239 9.74 21.70 25.91
N SER A 240 9.22 21.17 27.01
CA SER A 240 7.81 20.89 27.21
C SER A 240 6.96 22.06 26.71
N THR A 241 5.86 21.77 26.01
CA THR A 241 4.83 22.74 25.58
C THR A 241 5.21 23.78 24.51
N ARG A 242 5.78 23.34 23.39
CA ARG A 242 5.92 24.19 22.19
C ARG A 242 4.60 24.27 21.41
N ILE A 243 4.22 25.47 21.01
CA ILE A 243 3.11 25.71 20.07
C ILE A 243 3.67 25.54 18.65
N VAL A 244 3.06 24.65 17.87
CA VAL A 244 3.50 24.32 16.52
C VAL A 244 2.42 24.69 15.52
N GLU A 245 2.82 25.29 14.42
CA GLU A 245 1.94 25.53 13.28
C GLU A 245 1.81 24.25 12.45
N THR A 246 0.60 23.72 12.35
CA THR A 246 0.30 22.43 11.74
C THR A 246 -1.08 22.48 11.08
N THR A 247 -1.55 21.37 10.51
CA THR A 247 -2.92 21.24 10.00
C THR A 247 -3.70 20.25 10.84
N PHE A 248 -5.03 20.38 10.86
CA PHE A 248 -5.88 19.43 11.58
C PHE A 248 -5.65 17.98 11.08
N GLY A 249 -5.54 17.78 9.77
CA GLY A 249 -5.27 16.44 9.24
C GLY A 249 -3.88 15.88 9.59
N ARG A 250 -2.87 16.73 9.85
CA ARG A 250 -1.59 16.28 10.44
C ARG A 250 -1.74 15.91 11.90
N VAL A 251 -2.55 16.64 12.67
CA VAL A 251 -2.87 16.28 14.07
C VAL A 251 -3.51 14.90 14.10
N LEU A 252 -4.54 14.68 13.28
CA LEU A 252 -5.23 13.38 13.15
C LEU A 252 -4.28 12.24 12.79
N PHE A 253 -3.34 12.47 11.85
CA PHE A 253 -2.33 11.45 11.52
C PHE A 253 -1.41 11.16 12.71
N ASN A 254 -0.98 12.19 13.44
CA ASN A 254 -0.09 12.03 14.58
C ASN A 254 -0.79 11.41 15.81
N GLU A 255 -2.09 11.58 15.97
CA GLU A 255 -2.87 10.92 17.02
C GLU A 255 -2.81 9.39 16.89
N MET A 256 -2.85 8.88 15.65
CA MET A 256 -2.71 7.45 15.34
C MET A 256 -1.31 6.89 15.64
N LEU A 257 -0.28 7.75 15.78
CA LEU A 257 1.07 7.28 16.09
C LEU A 257 1.17 6.81 17.55
N PRO A 258 1.87 5.69 17.80
CA PRO A 258 2.07 5.19 19.16
C PRO A 258 2.88 6.18 20.03
N GLU A 259 2.69 6.09 21.35
CA GLU A 259 3.46 6.85 22.33
C GLU A 259 4.97 6.64 22.15
N GLY A 260 5.75 7.73 22.22
CA GLY A 260 7.21 7.72 22.00
C GLY A 260 7.67 8.01 20.56
N MET A 261 6.73 8.19 19.62
CA MET A 261 7.02 8.69 18.28
C MET A 261 7.11 10.22 18.22
N ASP A 262 7.91 10.72 17.28
CA ASP A 262 7.98 12.14 16.96
C ASP A 262 6.70 12.63 16.26
N TYR A 263 6.50 13.94 16.31
CA TYR A 263 5.46 14.64 15.56
C TYR A 263 5.93 14.92 14.13
N TYR A 264 5.18 14.44 13.14
CA TYR A 264 5.43 14.61 11.71
C TYR A 264 4.62 15.79 11.17
N ASN A 265 5.30 16.86 10.78
CA ASN A 265 4.66 18.10 10.32
C ASN A 265 4.96 18.44 8.85
N HIS A 266 4.84 17.47 7.95
CA HIS A 266 5.00 17.67 6.51
C HIS A 266 4.02 16.79 5.75
N SER A 267 3.87 17.01 4.44
CA SER A 267 3.03 16.17 3.59
C SER A 267 3.62 14.76 3.51
N LEU A 268 2.81 13.74 3.79
CA LEU A 268 3.26 12.36 3.87
C LEU A 268 2.95 11.62 2.57
N GLY A 269 3.96 11.44 1.71
CA GLY A 269 3.87 10.56 0.54
C GLY A 269 4.33 9.13 0.85
N SER A 270 4.43 8.29 -0.18
CA SER A 270 4.86 6.89 -0.04
C SER A 270 6.26 6.75 0.58
N SER A 271 7.18 7.67 0.28
CA SER A 271 8.54 7.67 0.84
C SER A 271 8.54 8.03 2.32
N GLU A 272 7.76 9.04 2.71
CA GLU A 272 7.67 9.54 4.07
C GLU A 272 6.99 8.51 4.98
N LEU A 273 5.89 7.90 4.53
CA LEU A 273 5.23 6.81 5.25
C LEU A 273 6.18 5.63 5.49
N SER A 274 7.03 5.29 4.51
CA SER A 274 8.05 4.26 4.67
C SER A 274 9.11 4.64 5.73
N LYS A 275 9.43 5.93 5.85
CA LYS A 275 10.33 6.44 6.92
C LYS A 275 9.63 6.35 8.27
N VAL A 276 8.36 6.74 8.39
CA VAL A 276 7.56 6.65 9.64
C VAL A 276 7.58 5.22 10.18
N ILE A 277 7.35 4.22 9.32
CA ILE A 277 7.39 2.79 9.68
C ILE A 277 8.78 2.38 10.17
N SER A 278 9.83 2.85 9.48
CA SER A 278 11.22 2.53 9.85
C SER A 278 11.58 3.11 11.21
N ASP A 279 11.19 4.35 11.48
CA ASP A 279 11.45 5.03 12.75
C ASP A 279 10.69 4.38 13.91
N CYS A 280 9.43 3.98 13.68
CA CYS A 280 8.64 3.24 14.66
C CYS A 280 9.32 1.92 15.04
N TYR A 281 9.84 1.20 14.05
CA TYR A 281 10.54 -0.05 14.31
C TYR A 281 11.84 0.15 15.10
N GLN A 282 12.60 1.20 14.80
CA GLN A 282 13.85 1.49 15.52
C GLN A 282 13.62 1.93 16.97
N ARG A 283 12.56 2.69 17.24
CA ARG A 283 12.29 3.26 18.56
C ARG A 283 11.46 2.35 19.47
N LEU A 284 10.39 1.78 18.93
CA LEU A 284 9.36 1.06 19.70
C LEU A 284 9.34 -0.44 19.39
N GLY A 285 10.13 -0.87 18.40
CA GLY A 285 10.25 -2.27 18.01
C GLY A 285 9.07 -2.80 17.22
N ARG A 286 9.04 -4.12 17.09
CA ARG A 286 8.15 -4.84 16.16
C ARG A 286 6.67 -4.71 16.50
N ARG A 287 6.29 -4.87 17.78
CA ARG A 287 4.87 -4.93 18.19
C ARG A 287 4.13 -3.63 17.88
N ALA A 288 4.73 -2.49 18.25
CA ALA A 288 4.18 -1.18 17.94
C ALA A 288 4.09 -0.94 16.42
N THR A 289 5.09 -1.38 15.66
CA THR A 289 5.10 -1.25 14.19
C THR A 289 3.95 -2.02 13.53
N ILE A 290 3.61 -3.22 14.02
CA ILE A 290 2.49 -4.01 13.47
C ILE A 290 1.17 -3.28 13.68
N ASN A 291 0.92 -2.78 14.89
CA ASN A 291 -0.30 -2.02 15.18
C ASN A 291 -0.36 -0.75 14.33
N LEU A 292 0.75 -0.01 14.24
CA LEU A 292 0.86 1.18 13.39
C LEU A 292 0.53 0.88 11.93
N LEU A 293 0.97 -0.26 11.39
CA LEU A 293 0.65 -0.65 10.00
C LEU A 293 -0.85 -0.88 9.80
N ASP A 294 -1.50 -1.59 10.72
CA ASP A 294 -2.94 -1.85 10.67
C ASP A 294 -3.73 -0.54 10.83
N ASP A 295 -3.36 0.32 11.77
CA ASP A 295 -4.01 1.61 12.04
C ASP A 295 -3.83 2.59 10.87
N MET A 296 -2.63 2.65 10.30
CA MET A 296 -2.31 3.47 9.12
C MET A 296 -3.09 3.00 7.89
N ASN A 297 -3.27 1.69 7.72
CA ASN A 297 -4.08 1.13 6.64
C ASN A 297 -5.56 1.53 6.79
N GLN A 298 -6.11 1.43 8.00
CA GLN A 298 -7.49 1.82 8.29
C GLN A 298 -7.71 3.33 8.13
N LEU A 299 -6.80 4.16 8.65
CA LEU A 299 -6.86 5.61 8.49
C LEU A 299 -6.84 5.99 7.00
N GLY A 300 -5.86 5.46 6.25
CA GLY A 300 -5.73 5.77 4.83
C GLY A 300 -6.96 5.39 4.02
N PHE A 301 -7.57 4.21 4.25
CA PHE A 301 -8.82 3.84 3.57
C PHE A 301 -10.00 4.72 3.97
N ARG A 302 -10.14 5.05 5.26
CA ARG A 302 -11.22 5.90 5.76
C ARG A 302 -11.14 7.29 5.16
N GLU A 303 -9.97 7.92 5.21
CA GLU A 303 -9.79 9.28 4.73
C GLU A 303 -9.77 9.37 3.20
N SER A 304 -9.24 8.35 2.51
CA SER A 304 -9.40 8.20 1.05
C SER A 304 -10.88 8.19 0.65
N THR A 305 -11.72 7.41 1.35
CA THR A 305 -13.17 7.37 1.08
C THR A 305 -13.84 8.71 1.39
N ARG A 306 -13.49 9.36 2.51
CA ARG A 306 -14.06 10.66 2.92
C ARG A 306 -13.66 11.81 2.00
N SER A 307 -12.46 11.75 1.43
CA SER A 307 -11.97 12.77 0.49
C SER A 307 -12.86 12.91 -0.75
N GLY A 308 -13.58 11.84 -1.14
CA GLY A 308 -14.43 11.85 -2.32
C GLY A 308 -13.66 12.14 -3.62
N LEU A 309 -12.34 11.94 -3.63
CA LEU A 309 -11.51 12.20 -4.79
C LEU A 309 -11.98 11.34 -5.97
N SER A 310 -12.24 12.02 -7.08
CA SER A 310 -12.58 11.41 -8.36
C SER A 310 -11.64 11.97 -9.41
N PHE A 311 -11.60 11.34 -10.59
CA PHE A 311 -10.79 11.80 -11.71
C PHE A 311 -11.70 12.02 -12.91
N ALA A 312 -11.61 13.19 -13.51
CA ALA A 312 -12.29 13.60 -14.72
C ALA A 312 -11.30 14.09 -15.77
N THR A 313 -11.76 14.21 -17.01
CA THR A 313 -10.96 14.79 -18.11
C THR A 313 -10.53 16.22 -17.82
N ASP A 314 -11.34 16.97 -17.09
CA ASP A 314 -11.06 18.38 -16.77
C ASP A 314 -9.98 18.54 -15.69
N ASP A 315 -9.58 17.46 -15.01
CA ASP A 315 -8.44 17.47 -14.10
C ASP A 315 -7.10 17.42 -14.84
N LEU A 316 -7.13 17.03 -16.13
CA LEU A 316 -5.96 17.04 -17.00
C LEU A 316 -5.74 18.45 -17.57
N VAL A 317 -5.18 19.31 -16.75
CA VAL A 317 -4.85 20.69 -17.13
C VAL A 317 -3.71 20.71 -18.13
N THR A 318 -3.96 21.25 -19.32
CA THR A 318 -2.93 21.46 -20.34
C THR A 318 -2.43 22.91 -20.27
N PRO A 319 -1.11 23.14 -20.22
CA PRO A 319 -0.60 24.49 -20.03
C PRO A 319 -0.81 25.40 -21.25
N ASP A 320 -1.25 26.63 -21.00
CA ASP A 320 -1.53 27.63 -22.05
C ASP A 320 -0.27 28.00 -22.84
N SER A 321 0.88 27.93 -22.17
CA SER A 321 2.22 28.15 -22.71
C SER A 321 2.66 27.07 -23.71
N LYS A 322 2.01 25.90 -23.74
CA LYS A 322 2.38 24.74 -24.57
C LYS A 322 2.59 25.13 -26.03
N HIS A 323 1.67 25.89 -26.60
CA HIS A 323 1.77 26.33 -28.00
C HIS A 323 2.96 27.29 -28.22
N LYS A 324 3.29 28.12 -27.23
CA LYS A 324 4.44 29.03 -27.30
C LYS A 324 5.75 28.23 -27.26
N ILE A 325 5.87 27.26 -26.35
CA ILE A 325 7.06 26.41 -26.20
C ILE A 325 7.30 25.59 -27.48
N ILE A 326 6.24 25.00 -28.05
CA ILE A 326 6.33 24.27 -29.32
C ILE A 326 6.79 25.21 -30.44
N GLY A 327 6.22 26.40 -30.55
CA GLY A 327 6.61 27.38 -31.56
C GLY A 327 8.07 27.85 -31.42
N GLU A 328 8.59 27.98 -30.19
CA GLU A 328 10.01 28.28 -29.95
C GLU A 328 10.93 27.12 -30.33
N ALA A 329 10.54 25.89 -30.02
CA ALA A 329 11.26 24.69 -30.42
C ALA A 329 11.32 24.56 -31.95
N GLU A 330 10.19 24.75 -32.64
CA GLU A 330 10.13 24.74 -34.11
C GLU A 330 11.04 25.82 -34.72
N LYS A 331 11.05 27.03 -34.18
CA LYS A 331 11.96 28.11 -34.63
C LYS A 331 13.43 27.70 -34.48
N LYS A 332 13.80 27.06 -33.36
CA LYS A 332 15.17 26.53 -33.15
C LYS A 332 15.51 25.45 -34.17
N VAL A 333 14.60 24.50 -34.42
CA VAL A 333 14.78 23.44 -35.42
C VAL A 333 14.95 24.00 -36.83
N ILE A 334 14.15 25.00 -37.22
CA ILE A 334 14.29 25.70 -38.52
C ILE A 334 15.66 26.39 -38.62
N LYS A 335 16.14 27.00 -37.53
CA LYS A 335 17.48 27.62 -37.50
C LYS A 335 18.59 26.59 -37.72
N PHE A 336 18.50 25.43 -37.06
CA PHE A 336 19.47 24.34 -37.25
C PHE A 336 19.42 23.78 -38.68
N LYS A 337 18.23 23.63 -39.26
CA LYS A 337 18.07 23.23 -40.66
C LYS A 337 18.75 24.21 -41.62
N LYS A 338 18.59 25.52 -41.42
CA LYS A 338 19.27 26.56 -42.22
C LYS A 338 20.79 26.54 -42.06
N LEU A 339 21.30 26.27 -40.86
CA LEU A 339 22.75 26.14 -40.61
C LEU A 339 23.33 24.92 -41.33
N TYR A 340 22.59 23.82 -41.36
CA TYR A 340 22.94 22.61 -42.11
C TYR A 340 22.96 22.88 -43.62
N GLU A 341 21.93 23.53 -44.17
CA GLU A 341 21.86 23.91 -45.59
C GLU A 341 23.01 24.84 -46.01
N ARG A 342 23.54 25.65 -45.08
CA ARG A 342 24.71 26.52 -45.29
C ARG A 342 26.05 25.81 -45.08
N GLY A 343 26.05 24.52 -44.72
CA GLY A 343 27.26 23.73 -44.47
C GLY A 343 28.01 24.09 -43.18
N VAL A 344 27.37 24.78 -42.23
CA VAL A 344 28.00 25.20 -40.97
C VAL A 344 28.06 24.07 -39.95
N ILE A 345 27.09 23.15 -40.00
CA ILE A 345 26.99 22.00 -39.08
C ILE A 345 26.89 20.69 -39.86
N THR A 346 27.33 19.60 -39.24
CA THR A 346 27.20 18.25 -39.80
C THR A 346 25.79 17.69 -39.57
N ASP A 347 25.42 16.64 -40.32
CA ASP A 347 24.11 16.00 -40.17
C ASP A 347 23.94 15.36 -38.78
N LYS A 348 25.01 14.80 -38.22
CA LYS A 348 25.02 14.25 -36.86
C LYS A 348 24.76 15.32 -35.81
N GLU A 349 25.42 16.47 -35.91
CA GLU A 349 25.19 17.59 -35.00
C GLU A 349 23.78 18.15 -35.14
N ARG A 350 23.24 18.23 -36.37
CA ARG A 350 21.86 18.63 -36.61
C ARG A 350 20.88 17.69 -35.88
N VAL A 351 21.04 16.38 -36.02
CA VAL A 351 20.15 15.40 -35.37
C VAL A 351 20.22 15.55 -33.85
N ASN A 352 21.41 15.63 -33.27
CA ASN A 352 21.57 15.82 -31.82
C ASN A 352 20.92 17.12 -31.33
N GLN A 353 21.15 18.25 -32.01
CA GLN A 353 20.56 19.54 -31.61
C GLN A 353 19.04 19.58 -31.76
N VAL A 354 18.49 18.87 -32.75
CA VAL A 354 17.03 18.72 -32.90
C VAL A 354 16.45 17.86 -31.77
N LEU A 355 17.10 16.75 -31.42
CA LEU A 355 16.71 15.91 -30.29
C LEU A 355 16.76 16.69 -28.98
N ASP A 356 17.82 17.46 -28.75
CA ASP A 356 17.98 18.30 -27.55
C ASP A 356 16.89 19.39 -27.48
N ALA A 357 16.58 20.06 -28.59
CA ALA A 357 15.55 21.08 -28.63
C ALA A 357 14.16 20.53 -28.27
N TRP A 358 13.81 19.35 -28.80
CA TRP A 358 12.54 18.69 -28.47
C TRP A 358 12.52 18.10 -27.06
N THR A 359 13.65 17.59 -26.57
CA THR A 359 13.77 17.08 -25.19
C THR A 359 13.58 18.21 -24.18
N HIS A 360 14.20 19.37 -24.43
CA HIS A 360 14.06 20.55 -23.58
C HIS A 360 12.64 21.12 -23.60
N ALA A 361 12.03 21.24 -24.78
CA ALA A 361 10.63 21.66 -24.92
C ALA A 361 9.68 20.73 -24.15
N ARG A 362 9.92 19.42 -24.23
CA ARG A 362 9.15 18.40 -23.50
C ARG A 362 9.28 18.58 -21.98
N GLU A 363 10.49 18.78 -21.47
CA GLU A 363 10.73 18.98 -20.03
C GLU A 363 10.09 20.27 -19.53
N GLN A 364 10.19 21.36 -20.30
CA GLN A 364 9.57 22.63 -19.96
C GLN A 364 8.04 22.53 -19.87
N ILE A 365 7.40 21.90 -20.87
CA ILE A 365 5.94 21.65 -20.85
C ILE A 365 5.54 20.81 -19.63
N THR A 366 6.38 19.83 -19.25
CA THR A 366 6.11 18.97 -18.09
C THR A 366 6.13 19.77 -16.78
N ALA A 367 7.14 20.63 -16.60
CA ALA A 367 7.29 21.45 -15.40
C ALA A 367 6.14 22.46 -15.25
N GLU A 368 5.76 23.11 -16.35
CA GLU A 368 4.67 24.09 -16.35
C GLU A 368 3.31 23.41 -16.10
N MET A 369 3.04 22.27 -16.74
CA MET A 369 1.85 21.44 -16.49
C MET A 369 1.71 21.06 -15.01
N MET A 370 2.79 20.56 -14.39
CA MET A 370 2.76 20.17 -12.97
C MET A 370 2.54 21.39 -12.05
N THR A 371 3.07 22.55 -12.41
CA THR A 371 2.90 23.79 -11.64
C THR A 371 1.47 24.31 -11.72
N GLU A 372 0.86 24.25 -12.90
CA GLU A 372 -0.55 24.62 -13.07
C GLU A 372 -1.48 23.67 -12.33
N MET A 373 -1.28 22.35 -12.45
CA MET A 373 -2.09 21.36 -11.72
C MET A 373 -1.94 21.49 -10.20
N LYS A 374 -0.76 21.89 -9.71
CA LYS A 374 -0.51 22.12 -8.28
C LYS A 374 -1.28 23.33 -7.75
N ASN A 375 -1.42 24.38 -8.57
CA ASN A 375 -2.08 25.63 -8.22
C ASN A 375 -3.54 25.67 -8.70
N ASP A 376 -4.08 24.54 -9.14
CA ASP A 376 -5.44 24.43 -9.66
C ASP A 376 -6.45 24.58 -8.53
N ASP A 377 -6.94 25.80 -8.34
CA ASP A 377 -7.81 26.15 -7.22
C ASP A 377 -9.29 26.34 -7.65
N ARG A 378 -9.64 26.03 -8.91
CA ARG A 378 -10.99 26.18 -9.51
C ARG A 378 -11.85 27.31 -8.90
N GLY A 379 -11.30 28.52 -8.84
CA GLY A 379 -12.00 29.71 -8.33
C GLY A 379 -11.75 30.10 -6.88
N GLY A 380 -10.72 29.56 -6.21
CA GLY A 380 -10.35 29.96 -4.85
C GLY A 380 -10.96 29.09 -3.74
N HIS A 381 -11.46 27.90 -4.09
CA HIS A 381 -12.19 27.02 -3.19
C HIS A 381 -11.33 25.89 -2.59
N GLY A 382 -10.01 26.02 -2.69
CA GLY A 382 -8.96 25.06 -2.36
C GLY A 382 -9.15 23.71 -3.04
N TYR A 383 -9.44 23.70 -4.34
CA TYR A 383 -9.51 22.44 -5.08
C TYR A 383 -8.15 21.74 -5.04
N ILE A 384 -8.14 20.43 -4.77
CA ILE A 384 -6.92 19.62 -4.82
C ILE A 384 -7.03 18.79 -6.08
N ASN A 385 -6.16 19.06 -7.06
CA ASN A 385 -6.17 18.30 -8.28
C ASN A 385 -5.81 16.82 -7.99
N PRO A 386 -6.72 15.86 -8.27
CA PRO A 386 -6.56 14.46 -7.93
C PRO A 386 -5.40 13.81 -8.72
N VAL A 387 -5.19 14.23 -9.96
CA VAL A 387 -4.10 13.73 -10.82
C VAL A 387 -2.74 14.17 -10.27
N TYR A 388 -2.64 15.44 -9.85
CA TYR A 388 -1.45 15.95 -9.17
C TYR A 388 -1.19 15.18 -7.88
N LEU A 389 -2.21 15.04 -7.03
CA LEU A 389 -2.11 14.36 -5.75
C LEU A 389 -1.60 12.91 -5.91
N MET A 390 -2.15 12.16 -6.87
CA MET A 390 -1.76 10.76 -7.09
C MET A 390 -0.28 10.61 -7.47
N ALA A 391 0.26 11.54 -8.27
CA ALA A 391 1.66 11.52 -8.67
C ALA A 391 2.61 12.08 -7.62
N ASP A 392 2.25 13.21 -6.97
CA ASP A 392 3.07 13.84 -5.93
C ASP A 392 3.21 12.94 -4.70
N SER A 393 2.10 12.31 -4.28
CA SER A 393 2.10 11.35 -3.17
C SER A 393 2.86 10.04 -3.47
N GLY A 394 3.13 9.75 -4.73
CA GLY A 394 3.66 8.46 -5.18
C GLY A 394 2.67 7.30 -4.98
N ALA A 395 1.38 7.60 -4.81
CA ALA A 395 0.33 6.59 -4.66
C ALA A 395 0.16 5.77 -5.95
N ARG A 396 -0.03 6.47 -7.08
CA ARG A 396 -0.22 5.83 -8.39
C ARG A 396 0.05 6.81 -9.53
N GLY A 397 0.75 6.34 -10.56
CA GLY A 397 1.08 7.16 -11.73
C GLY A 397 2.32 8.00 -11.51
N GLY A 398 3.22 8.01 -12.50
CA GLY A 398 4.37 8.88 -12.52
C GLY A 398 4.08 10.16 -13.31
N THR A 399 4.95 11.15 -13.12
CA THR A 399 4.94 12.41 -13.88
C THR A 399 5.00 12.17 -15.39
N GLU A 400 5.67 11.10 -15.81
CA GLU A 400 5.77 10.65 -17.19
C GLU A 400 4.41 10.27 -17.80
N GLN A 401 3.58 9.52 -17.08
CA GLN A 401 2.26 9.11 -17.57
C GLN A 401 1.33 10.32 -17.68
N ILE A 402 1.34 11.21 -16.68
CA ILE A 402 0.54 12.44 -16.71
C ILE A 402 0.96 13.32 -17.88
N ARG A 403 2.27 13.44 -18.13
CA ARG A 403 2.80 14.17 -19.29
C ARG A 403 2.26 13.63 -20.62
N GLN A 404 2.11 12.32 -20.76
CA GLN A 404 1.58 11.74 -22.00
C GLN A 404 0.09 12.05 -22.21
N LEU A 405 -0.66 12.31 -21.13
CA LEU A 405 -2.08 12.64 -21.17
C LEU A 405 -2.33 14.13 -21.44
N ALA A 406 -1.69 15.02 -20.67
CA ALA A 406 -1.93 16.47 -20.74
C ALA A 406 -0.81 17.27 -21.46
N GLY A 407 0.43 16.78 -21.41
CA GLY A 407 1.58 17.45 -22.00
C GLY A 407 1.80 17.12 -23.48
N MET A 408 2.91 16.48 -23.78
CA MET A 408 3.24 15.98 -25.12
C MET A 408 3.90 14.61 -25.02
N ARG A 409 3.68 13.74 -26.01
CA ARG A 409 4.34 12.42 -26.07
C ARG A 409 5.86 12.54 -26.19
N GLY A 410 6.34 13.54 -26.93
CA GLY A 410 7.77 13.76 -27.16
C GLY A 410 8.33 12.90 -28.30
N LEU A 411 9.59 12.53 -28.16
CA LEU A 411 10.34 11.73 -29.13
C LEU A 411 9.97 10.25 -28.96
N MET A 412 9.82 9.52 -30.08
CA MET A 412 9.56 8.08 -30.12
C MET A 412 10.73 7.34 -30.75
#